data_AF-A0A957L0H6-F1
#
_entry.id   AF-A0A957L0H6-F1
#
_cell.length_a   1.000
_cell.length_b   1.000
_cell.length_c   1.000
_cell.angle_alpha   90.00
_cell.angle_beta   90.00
_cell.angle_gamma   90.00
#
_symmetry.space_group_name_H-M   'P 1'
#
loop_
_entity.id
_entity.type
_entity.pdbx_description
1 polymer ?
#
loop_
_entity_poly.entity_id
_entity_poly.type
_entity_poly.pdbx_seq_one_letter_code
_entity_poly.pdbx_strand_id
1 'polypeptide(L)'
;MATFPQSEKQRLWWRWLPLLLWCGAIFLVSHQPRAALPRVDAHVDYEPGDVDSWLGNLGIDRDVILKKGSHLLAYGLLALLAFWACENLHQAFWLALLYAILDEMHQGLIPERTARLADVLL
;
A
#
# COMPACT_ATOMS: atom_id res chain seq x y z
N MET A 1 -16.23 2.39 -36.33
CA MET A 1 -15.51 3.07 -35.23
C MET A 1 -14.02 3.01 -35.60
N ALA A 2 -13.46 4.08 -36.15
CA ALA A 2 -12.10 4.08 -36.70
C ALA A 2 -11.08 4.18 -35.54
N THR A 3 -10.31 3.11 -35.31
CA THR A 3 -9.15 3.15 -34.41
C THR A 3 -7.99 3.79 -35.14
N PHE A 4 -7.73 5.07 -34.86
CA PHE A 4 -6.56 5.76 -35.40
C PHE A 4 -5.28 5.02 -34.97
N PRO A 5 -4.31 4.81 -35.88
CA PRO A 5 -3.05 4.17 -35.54
C PRO A 5 -2.31 5.04 -34.53
N GLN A 6 -2.24 4.57 -33.28
CA GLN A 6 -1.48 5.22 -32.22
C GLN A 6 -0.01 5.16 -32.60
N SER A 7 0.69 6.31 -32.55
CA SER A 7 2.16 6.28 -32.63
C SER A 7 2.72 5.43 -31.49
N GLU A 8 3.86 4.75 -31.69
CA GLU A 8 4.46 3.89 -30.65
C GLU A 8 4.64 4.62 -29.32
N LYS A 9 4.99 5.92 -29.40
CA LYS A 9 5.09 6.81 -28.25
C LYS A 9 3.75 6.98 -27.53
N GLN A 10 2.66 7.17 -28.26
CA GLN A 10 1.32 7.31 -27.68
C GLN A 10 0.87 6.01 -27.01
N ARG A 11 1.13 4.86 -27.64
CA ARG A 11 0.88 3.52 -27.05
C ARG A 11 1.67 3.31 -25.76
N LEU A 12 2.92 3.79 -25.71
CA LEU A 12 3.75 3.74 -24.51
C LEU A 12 3.13 4.59 -23.38
N TRP A 13 2.79 5.86 -23.63
CA TRP A 13 2.20 6.72 -22.60
C TRP A 13 0.89 6.19 -22.04
N TRP A 14 0.00 5.67 -22.90
CA TRP A 14 -1.26 5.07 -22.44
C TRP A 14 -1.05 3.89 -21.50
N ARG A 15 -0.01 3.08 -21.73
CA ARG A 15 0.30 1.90 -20.91
C ARG A 15 0.96 2.22 -19.58
N TRP A 16 1.77 3.27 -19.55
CA TRP A 16 2.52 3.64 -18.35
C TRP A 16 1.78 4.63 -17.45
N LEU A 17 0.86 5.42 -18.00
CA LEU A 17 0.14 6.44 -17.24
C LEU A 17 -0.69 5.87 -16.06
N PRO A 18 -1.51 4.82 -16.22
CA PRO A 18 -2.21 4.18 -15.10
C PRO A 18 -1.28 3.65 -14.01
N LEU A 19 -0.15 3.05 -14.38
CA LEU A 19 0.86 2.57 -13.43
C LEU A 19 1.42 3.73 -12.61
N LEU A 20 1.85 4.80 -13.28
CA LEU A 20 2.41 5.99 -12.62
C LEU A 20 1.39 6.70 -11.73
N LEU A 21 0.14 6.79 -12.18
CA LEU A 21 -0.95 7.34 -11.36
C LEU A 21 -1.19 6.51 -10.11
N TRP A 22 -1.15 5.18 -10.21
CA TRP A 22 -1.31 4.30 -9.05
C TRP A 22 -0.13 4.40 -8.08
N CYS A 23 1.11 4.50 -8.59
CA CYS A 23 2.28 4.83 -7.77
C CYS A 23 2.09 6.17 -7.04
N GLY A 24 1.53 7.18 -7.70
CA GLY A 24 1.21 8.46 -7.06
C GLY A 24 0.17 8.31 -5.96
N ALA A 25 -0.89 7.52 -6.20
CA ALA A 25 -1.95 7.27 -5.23
C ALA A 25 -1.44 6.56 -3.97
N ILE A 26 -0.65 5.49 -4.12
CA ILE A 26 -0.02 4.80 -2.98
C ILE A 26 0.87 5.78 -2.21
N PHE A 27 1.74 6.51 -2.90
CA PHE A 27 2.62 7.49 -2.26
C PHE A 27 1.84 8.52 -1.44
N LEU A 28 0.76 9.11 -1.98
CA LEU A 28 -0.05 10.10 -1.26
C LEU A 28 -0.71 9.53 0.00
N VAL A 29 -1.16 8.28 -0.04
CA VAL A 29 -1.75 7.60 1.12
C VAL A 29 -0.66 7.25 2.14
N SER A 30 0.47 6.72 1.69
CA SER A 30 1.62 6.37 2.52
C SER A 30 2.34 7.59 3.12
N HIS A 31 2.19 8.78 2.50
CA HIS A 31 2.80 10.03 2.96
C HIS A 31 2.07 10.71 4.13
N GLN A 32 0.98 10.11 4.63
CA GLN A 32 0.21 10.73 5.71
C GLN A 32 0.95 10.63 7.06
N PRO A 33 1.21 11.75 7.77
CA PRO A 33 1.77 11.73 9.12
C PRO A 33 0.83 11.00 10.08
N ARG A 34 1.38 10.07 10.85
CA ARG A 34 0.58 9.19 11.73
C ARG A 34 -0.14 9.95 12.85
N ALA A 35 0.26 11.19 13.18
CA ALA A 35 -0.46 12.02 14.15
C ALA A 35 -1.78 12.61 13.65
N ALA A 36 -2.09 12.55 12.35
CA ALA A 36 -3.34 13.07 11.80
C ALA A 36 -4.54 12.09 11.94
N LEU A 37 -4.28 10.84 12.37
CA LEU A 37 -5.34 9.91 12.73
C LEU A 37 -5.72 10.15 14.20
N PRO A 38 -7.02 10.28 14.53
CA PRO A 38 -7.47 10.16 15.90
C PRO A 38 -6.87 8.87 16.48
N ARG A 39 -6.05 8.98 17.52
CA ARG A 39 -5.55 7.81 18.25
C ARG A 39 -6.77 7.02 18.73
N VAL A 40 -7.00 5.86 18.13
CA VAL A 40 -7.91 4.82 18.65
C VAL A 40 -7.36 4.24 19.97
N ASP A 41 -6.16 4.66 20.34
CA ASP A 41 -5.43 4.41 21.57
C ASP A 41 -5.66 5.47 22.67
N ALA A 42 -6.48 6.51 22.42
CA ALA A 42 -6.98 7.39 23.47
C ALA A 42 -8.26 6.80 24.08
N HIS A 43 -8.10 5.86 25.02
CA HIS A 43 -9.19 5.31 25.85
C HIS A 43 -10.43 4.87 25.04
N VAL A 44 -10.25 4.14 23.95
CA VAL A 44 -11.31 3.22 23.54
C VAL A 44 -11.28 2.12 24.56
N ASP A 45 -12.16 2.22 25.54
CA ASP A 45 -12.56 1.11 26.37
C ASP A 45 -12.88 -0.04 25.40
N TYR A 46 -11.95 -0.99 25.33
CA TYR A 46 -12.17 -2.26 24.67
C TYR A 46 -13.25 -2.95 25.48
N GLU A 47 -14.51 -2.65 25.17
CA GLU A 47 -15.66 -3.45 25.55
C GLU A 47 -15.50 -4.78 24.81
N PRO A 48 -15.25 -5.92 25.50
CA PRO A 48 -15.23 -7.23 24.87
C PRO A 48 -16.69 -7.57 24.51
N GLY A 49 -17.15 -7.02 23.39
CA GLY A 49 -18.56 -6.93 23.04
C GLY A 49 -18.82 -7.33 21.60
N ASP A 50 -18.22 -8.44 21.19
CA ASP A 50 -18.86 -9.44 20.31
C ASP A 50 -17.98 -10.70 20.33
N VAL A 51 -18.17 -11.48 21.38
CA VAL A 51 -17.52 -12.78 21.65
C VAL A 51 -17.79 -13.86 20.59
N ASP A 52 -18.48 -13.51 19.50
CA ASP A 52 -18.88 -14.43 18.43
C ASP A 52 -18.20 -14.18 17.07
N SER A 53 -17.29 -13.20 16.93
CA SER A 53 -16.49 -13.13 15.71
C SER A 53 -15.42 -14.23 15.72
N TRP A 54 -15.62 -15.29 14.93
CA TRP A 54 -14.69 -16.43 14.79
C TRP A 54 -13.21 -16.01 14.62
N LEU A 55 -12.94 -14.82 14.08
CA LEU A 55 -11.60 -14.23 13.91
C LEU A 55 -10.96 -13.74 15.24
N GLY A 56 -11.75 -13.18 16.16
CA GLY A 56 -11.26 -12.68 17.45
C GLY A 56 -10.76 -13.82 18.36
N ASN A 57 -11.44 -14.97 18.35
CA ASN A 57 -11.01 -16.16 19.10
C ASN A 57 -9.74 -16.83 18.54
N LEU A 58 -9.32 -16.47 17.32
CA LEU A 58 -8.05 -16.88 16.73
C LEU A 58 -6.90 -15.89 17.02
N GLY A 59 -7.19 -14.81 17.76
CA GLY A 59 -6.23 -13.73 18.03
C GLY A 59 -5.93 -12.86 16.81
N ILE A 60 -6.85 -12.80 15.83
CA ILE A 60 -6.68 -12.00 14.61
C ILE A 60 -7.52 -10.74 14.70
N ASP A 61 -6.86 -9.61 14.97
CA ASP A 61 -7.51 -8.30 15.00
C ASP A 61 -7.95 -7.86 13.60
N ARG A 62 -9.17 -7.30 13.52
CA ARG A 62 -9.69 -6.71 12.29
C ARG A 62 -8.77 -5.62 11.74
N ASP A 63 -8.11 -4.87 12.61
CA ASP A 63 -7.13 -3.84 12.25
C ASP A 63 -5.92 -4.41 11.52
N VAL A 64 -5.46 -5.60 11.88
CA VAL A 64 -4.35 -6.29 11.22
C VAL A 64 -4.79 -6.77 9.84
N ILE A 65 -6.00 -7.32 9.73
CA ILE A 65 -6.57 -7.75 8.44
C ILE A 65 -6.78 -6.54 7.52
N LEU A 66 -7.31 -5.44 8.03
CA LEU A 66 -7.54 -4.23 7.25
C LEU A 66 -6.22 -3.61 6.80
N LYS A 67 -5.26 -3.39 7.71
CA LYS A 67 -3.96 -2.80 7.35
C LYS A 67 -3.17 -3.67 6.38
N LYS A 68 -3.06 -4.98 6.65
CA LYS A 68 -2.30 -5.91 5.80
C LYS A 68 -3.03 -6.23 4.49
N GLY A 69 -4.36 -6.33 4.53
CA GLY A 69 -5.20 -6.52 3.36
C GLY A 69 -5.14 -5.34 2.40
N SER A 70 -5.19 -4.11 2.92
CA SER A 70 -5.02 -2.89 2.11
C SER A 70 -3.65 -2.84 1.42
N HIS A 71 -2.56 -3.21 2.10
CA HIS A 71 -1.23 -3.28 1.47
C HIS A 71 -1.19 -4.34 0.37
N LEU A 72 -1.71 -5.54 0.64
CA LEU A 72 -1.75 -6.62 -0.35
C LEU A 72 -2.54 -6.21 -1.60
N LEU A 73 -3.69 -5.56 -1.44
CA LEU A 73 -4.49 -5.07 -2.55
C LEU A 73 -3.79 -3.95 -3.32
N ALA A 74 -3.16 -3.00 -2.63
CA ALA A 74 -2.46 -1.88 -3.25
C ALA A 74 -1.29 -2.35 -4.12
N TYR A 75 -0.42 -3.19 -3.58
CA TYR A 75 0.73 -3.74 -4.32
C TYR A 75 0.32 -4.82 -5.33
N GLY A 76 -0.76 -5.56 -5.07
CA GLY A 76 -1.36 -6.49 -6.03
C GLY A 76 -1.84 -5.77 -7.29
N LEU A 77 -2.58 -4.66 -7.13
CA LEU A 77 -3.00 -3.84 -8.27
C LEU A 77 -1.80 -3.20 -8.98
N LEU A 78 -0.79 -2.76 -8.23
CA LEU A 78 0.46 -2.25 -8.81
C LEU A 78 1.14 -3.29 -9.69
N ALA A 79 1.23 -4.54 -9.25
CA ALA A 79 1.82 -5.64 -10.03
C ALA A 79 1.03 -5.92 -11.32
N LEU A 80 -0.31 -5.86 -11.27
CA LEU A 80 -1.17 -6.01 -12.46
C LEU A 80 -0.95 -4.86 -13.46
N LEU A 81 -0.88 -3.61 -12.97
CA LEU A 81 -0.61 -2.45 -13.81
C LEU A 81 0.81 -2.47 -14.39
N ALA A 82 1.79 -2.95 -13.63
CA ALA A 82 3.16 -3.13 -14.10
C ALA A 82 3.23 -4.24 -15.16
N PHE A 83 2.47 -5.34 -14.98
CA PHE A 83 2.35 -6.38 -16.01
C PHE A 83 1.70 -5.83 -17.28
N TRP A 84 0.66 -5.02 -17.16
CA TRP A 84 0.05 -4.36 -18.30
C TRP A 84 1.00 -3.36 -19.00
N ALA A 85 1.82 -2.63 -18.24
CA ALA A 85 2.80 -1.69 -18.78
C ALA A 85 3.97 -2.39 -19.49
N CYS A 86 4.48 -3.48 -18.92
CA CYS A 86 5.68 -4.19 -19.39
C CYS A 86 5.38 -5.39 -20.31
N GLU A 87 4.17 -5.96 -20.27
CA GLU A 87 3.83 -7.25 -20.91
C GLU A 87 4.79 -8.39 -20.50
N ASN A 88 5.44 -8.25 -19.35
CA ASN A 88 6.46 -9.18 -18.87
C ASN A 88 6.35 -9.35 -17.35
N LEU A 89 6.09 -10.58 -16.91
CA LEU A 89 5.86 -10.90 -15.50
C LEU A 89 7.11 -10.65 -14.63
N HIS A 90 8.30 -10.98 -15.13
CA HIS A 90 9.55 -10.76 -14.40
C HIS A 90 9.81 -9.27 -14.17
N GLN A 91 9.63 -8.43 -15.21
CA GLN A 91 9.76 -6.98 -15.07
C GLN A 91 8.69 -6.41 -14.12
N ALA A 92 7.45 -6.86 -14.24
CA ALA A 92 6.36 -6.42 -13.37
C ALA A 92 6.60 -6.77 -11.90
N PHE A 93 7.08 -7.98 -11.64
CA PHE A 93 7.46 -8.44 -10.30
C PHE A 93 8.52 -7.54 -9.68
N TRP A 94 9.63 -7.30 -10.39
CA TRP A 94 10.71 -6.47 -9.87
C TRP A 94 10.28 -5.01 -9.72
N LEU A 95 9.47 -4.45 -10.63
CA LEU A 95 8.95 -3.10 -10.48
C LEU A 95 8.07 -2.96 -9.23
N ALA A 96 7.14 -3.90 -9.03
CA ALA A 96 6.27 -3.88 -7.85
C ALA A 96 7.07 -4.06 -6.55
N LEU A 97 8.05 -4.97 -6.54
CA LEU A 97 8.89 -5.22 -5.38
C LEU A 97 9.77 -4.01 -5.04
N LEU A 98 10.45 -3.43 -6.04
CA LEU A 98 11.28 -2.24 -5.85
C LEU A 98 10.44 -1.07 -5.36
N TYR A 99 9.25 -0.87 -5.93
CA TYR A 99 8.36 0.19 -5.47
C TYR A 99 7.91 -0.03 -4.03
N ALA A 100 7.55 -1.25 -3.63
CA ALA A 100 7.17 -1.55 -2.24
C ALA A 100 8.31 -1.29 -1.24
N ILE A 101 9.55 -1.65 -1.61
CA ILE A 101 10.74 -1.33 -0.80
C ILE A 101 10.93 0.19 -0.68
N LEU A 102 10.79 0.92 -1.79
CA LEU A 102 10.90 2.38 -1.80
C LEU A 102 9.83 3.05 -0.95
N ASP A 103 8.59 2.55 -0.98
CA ASP A 103 7.50 3.08 -0.14
C ASP A 103 7.79 2.88 1.35
N GLU A 104 8.25 1.70 1.77
CA GLU A 104 8.62 1.43 3.17
C GLU A 104 9.81 2.30 3.61
N MET A 105 10.83 2.46 2.75
CA MET A 105 11.94 3.37 3.01
C MET A 105 11.45 4.82 3.17
N HIS A 106 10.56 5.27 2.28
CA HIS A 106 9.96 6.58 2.33
C HIS A 106 9.15 6.79 3.61
N GLN A 107 8.32 5.82 4.02
CA GLN A 107 7.60 5.87 5.30
C GLN A 107 8.55 5.97 6.50
N GLY A 108 9.73 5.34 6.42
CA GLY A 108 10.80 5.45 7.42
C GLY A 108 11.43 6.84 7.53
N LEU A 109 11.30 7.69 6.50
CA LEU A 109 11.83 9.06 6.48
C LEU A 109 10.82 10.10 7.00
N ILE A 110 9.54 9.75 7.13
CA ILE A 110 8.48 10.66 7.60
C ILE A 110 8.63 10.86 9.12
N PRO A 111 8.99 12.07 9.59
CA PRO A 111 9.20 12.34 11.01
C PRO A 111 7.86 12.40 11.74
N GLU A 112 7.64 11.45 12.65
CA GLU A 112 6.57 11.30 13.65
C GLU A 112 6.40 9.83 14.08
N ARG A 113 7.04 8.90 13.36
CA ARG A 113 7.54 7.67 13.99
C ARG A 113 8.81 8.03 14.74
N THR A 114 8.73 8.31 16.04
CA THR A 114 9.93 8.15 16.86
C THR A 114 10.30 6.68 16.79
N ALA A 115 11.26 6.32 15.94
CA ALA A 115 12.08 5.15 16.19
C ALA A 115 12.81 5.45 17.51
N ARG A 116 12.15 5.18 18.63
CA ARG A 116 12.84 5.09 19.89
C ARG A 116 13.71 3.86 19.74
N LEU A 117 15.00 4.07 19.48
CA LEU A 117 16.03 3.06 19.67
C LEU A 117 15.91 2.38 21.06
N ALA A 118 15.24 3.03 22.02
CA ALA A 118 14.89 2.48 23.32
C ALA A 118 13.89 1.29 23.27
N ASP A 119 13.02 1.16 22.27
CA ASP A 119 12.06 0.03 22.17
C ASP A 119 12.70 -1.25 21.60
N VAL A 120 13.97 -1.21 21.22
CA VAL A 120 14.75 -2.40 20.82
C VAL A 120 15.52 -3.00 22.01
N LEU A 121 15.55 -2.32 23.16
CA LEU A 121 16.35 -2.70 24.33
C LEU A 121 15.55 -2.98 25.61
N LEU A 122 14.22 -3.07 25.53
CA LEU A 122 13.35 -3.47 26.64
C LEU A 122 12.40 -4.60 26.24
#